data_AF-A0A7R8VZ89-F1
#
_entry.id   AF-A0A7R8VZ89-F1
#
_cell.length_a   1.000
_cell.length_b   1.000
_cell.length_c   1.000
_cell.angle_alpha   90.00
_cell.angle_beta   90.00
_cell.angle_gamma   90.00
#
_symmetry.space_group_name_H-M   'P 1'
#
loop_
_entity.id
_entity.type
_entity.pdbx_description
1 polymer ?
#
loop_
_entity_poly.entity_id
_entity_poly.type
_entity_poly.pdbx_seq_one_letter_code
_entity_poly.pdbx_strand_id
1 'polypeptide(L)'
;PGKIFFCNYPFLFDAQAKTIVLQTDQSVQMQSAMNHAATQALTSMLFAPSQTQSISAFLQLFVDRNNLVQDTIRELTKYNTSELKKPLKVTFLGEEAVDAGGVTKEFFMLLLREILDPKYGMFRYHEETRTMWFSEDSFEDEIMYYLVGEA
;
A
#
# COMPACT_ATOMS: atom_id res chain seq x y z
N PRO A 1 7.35 -29.27 -28.18
CA PRO A 1 6.23 -28.93 -27.24
C PRO A 1 6.47 -27.57 -26.54
N GLY A 2 5.46 -26.69 -26.56
CA GLY A 2 5.54 -25.37 -25.90
C GLY A 2 5.42 -25.48 -24.38
N LYS A 3 6.04 -24.55 -23.65
CA LYS A 3 5.86 -24.44 -22.19
C LYS A 3 4.44 -23.96 -21.89
N ILE A 4 3.73 -24.66 -21.02
CA ILE A 4 2.43 -24.24 -20.49
C ILE A 4 2.65 -23.62 -19.12
N PHE A 5 2.14 -22.41 -18.91
CA PHE A 5 2.12 -21.74 -17.61
C PHE A 5 0.70 -21.73 -17.07
N PHE A 6 0.46 -22.39 -15.93
CA PHE A 6 -0.87 -22.47 -15.33
C PHE A 6 -1.44 -21.10 -14.93
N CYS A 7 -0.57 -20.13 -14.59
CA CYS A 7 -0.98 -18.76 -14.31
C CYS A 7 -1.63 -18.05 -15.50
N ASN A 8 -1.48 -18.54 -16.73
CA ASN A 8 -2.19 -18.03 -17.91
C ASN A 8 -3.67 -18.47 -17.95
N TYR A 9 -4.09 -19.36 -17.06
CA TYR A 9 -5.46 -19.87 -16.96
C TYR A 9 -5.99 -19.75 -15.52
N PRO A 10 -6.19 -18.53 -14.98
CA PRO A 10 -6.53 -18.32 -13.57
C PRO A 10 -7.84 -18.98 -13.11
N PHE A 11 -8.75 -19.27 -14.04
CA PHE A 11 -10.02 -19.95 -13.77
C PHE A 11 -9.85 -21.41 -13.35
N LEU A 12 -8.68 -22.01 -13.59
CA LEU A 12 -8.36 -23.37 -13.14
C LEU A 12 -8.06 -23.46 -11.63
N PHE A 13 -7.79 -22.32 -10.98
CA PHE A 13 -7.47 -22.26 -9.57
C PHE A 13 -8.70 -21.92 -8.73
N ASP A 14 -8.86 -22.63 -7.62
CA ASP A 14 -9.77 -22.22 -6.55
C ASP A 14 -9.23 -21.00 -5.78
N ALA A 15 -10.01 -20.51 -4.82
CA ALA A 15 -9.62 -19.33 -4.03
C ALA A 15 -8.35 -19.56 -3.20
N GLN A 16 -8.14 -20.77 -2.67
CA GLN A 16 -6.97 -21.08 -1.86
C GLN A 16 -5.70 -21.08 -2.72
N ALA A 17 -5.73 -21.73 -3.87
CA ALA A 17 -4.62 -21.75 -4.81
C ALA A 17 -4.27 -20.34 -5.31
N LYS A 18 -5.28 -19.52 -5.65
CA LYS A 18 -5.05 -18.10 -6.01
C LYS A 18 -4.39 -17.32 -4.89
N THR A 19 -4.83 -17.53 -3.65
CA THR A 19 -4.24 -16.87 -2.48
C THR A 19 -2.76 -17.21 -2.35
N ILE A 20 -2.40 -18.50 -2.48
CA ILE A 20 -1.00 -18.95 -2.42
C ILE A 20 -0.17 -18.33 -3.55
N VAL A 21 -0.69 -18.32 -4.77
CA VAL A 21 0.01 -17.74 -5.93
C VAL A 21 0.26 -16.24 -5.71
N LEU A 22 -0.77 -15.49 -5.31
CA LEU A 22 -0.66 -14.05 -5.05
C LEU A 22 0.31 -13.74 -3.90
N GLN A 23 0.26 -14.50 -2.80
CA GLN A 23 1.17 -14.33 -1.67
C GLN A 23 2.61 -14.65 -2.05
N THR A 24 2.83 -15.70 -2.85
CA THR A 24 4.15 -16.07 -3.34
C THR A 24 4.71 -14.97 -4.23
N ASP A 25 3.93 -14.50 -5.20
CA ASP A 25 4.33 -13.42 -6.10
C ASP A 25 4.62 -12.11 -5.34
N GLN A 26 3.76 -11.73 -4.39
CA GLN A 26 3.99 -10.60 -3.49
C GLN A 26 5.33 -10.74 -2.75
N SER A 27 5.63 -11.90 -2.17
CA SER A 27 6.88 -12.11 -1.44
C SER A 27 8.12 -11.95 -2.34
N VAL A 28 8.04 -12.43 -3.58
CA VAL A 28 9.12 -12.31 -4.58
C VAL A 28 9.30 -10.86 -5.02
N GLN A 29 8.20 -10.16 -5.33
CA GLN A 29 8.25 -8.75 -5.72
C GLN A 29 8.80 -7.86 -4.60
N MET A 30 8.38 -8.11 -3.36
CA MET A 30 8.84 -7.38 -2.19
C MET A 30 10.34 -7.61 -1.93
N GLN A 31 10.80 -8.88 -2.01
CA GLN A 31 12.22 -9.20 -1.88
C GLN A 31 13.06 -8.54 -2.98
N SER A 32 12.57 -8.53 -4.22
CA SER A 32 13.20 -7.83 -5.33
C SER A 32 13.30 -6.33 -5.05
N ALA A 33 12.22 -5.68 -4.61
CA ALA A 33 12.21 -4.25 -4.27
C ALA A 33 13.19 -3.91 -3.13
N MET A 34 13.27 -4.75 -2.09
CA MET A 34 14.25 -4.61 -1.00
C MET A 34 15.69 -4.74 -1.49
N ASN A 35 15.97 -5.74 -2.33
CA ASN A 35 17.30 -5.95 -2.90
C ASN A 35 17.72 -4.78 -3.81
N HIS A 36 16.78 -4.22 -4.58
CA HIS A 36 17.02 -3.03 -5.39
C HIS A 36 17.33 -1.82 -4.51
N ALA A 37 16.57 -1.58 -3.44
CA ALA A 37 16.85 -0.50 -2.49
C ALA A 37 18.22 -0.67 -1.82
N ALA A 38 18.57 -1.89 -1.40
CA ALA A 38 19.86 -2.18 -0.75
C ALA A 38 21.05 -1.98 -1.70
N THR A 39 20.95 -2.45 -2.95
CA THR A 39 22.00 -2.26 -3.96
C THR A 39 22.15 -0.78 -4.32
N GLN A 40 21.05 -0.03 -4.42
CA GLN A 40 21.09 1.41 -4.65
C GLN A 40 21.72 2.16 -3.46
N ALA A 41 21.36 1.81 -2.23
CA ALA A 41 21.95 2.37 -1.01
C ALA A 41 23.48 2.16 -1.00
N LEU A 42 23.94 0.92 -1.23
CA LEU A 42 25.36 0.61 -1.29
C LEU A 42 26.08 1.37 -2.41
N THR A 43 25.46 1.44 -3.59
CA THR A 43 26.01 2.18 -4.74
C THR A 43 26.16 3.67 -4.41
N SER A 44 25.14 4.28 -3.80
CA SER A 44 25.18 5.70 -3.41
C SER A 44 26.30 5.98 -2.38
N MET A 45 26.49 5.08 -1.42
CA MET A 45 27.55 5.20 -0.41
C MET A 45 28.95 5.13 -1.02
N LEU A 46 29.13 4.30 -2.06
CA LEU A 46 30.41 4.14 -2.74
C LEU A 46 30.75 5.31 -3.68
N PHE A 47 29.76 5.85 -4.42
CA PHE A 47 30.01 6.81 -5.51
C PHE A 47 29.62 8.26 -5.16
N ALA A 48 28.86 8.51 -4.11
CA ALA A 48 28.45 9.84 -3.68
C ALA A 48 28.43 9.95 -2.13
N PRO A 49 29.56 9.76 -1.44
CA PRO A 49 29.61 9.68 0.02
C PRO A 49 29.19 10.97 0.73
N SER A 50 29.18 12.11 0.03
CA SER A 50 28.70 13.40 0.55
C SER A 50 27.18 13.61 0.40
N GLN A 51 26.48 12.76 -0.37
CA GLN A 51 25.03 12.78 -0.54
C GLN A 51 24.44 11.51 0.10
N THR A 52 24.39 11.47 1.43
CA THR A 52 23.77 10.37 2.17
C THR A 52 22.25 10.50 2.10
N GLN A 53 21.63 10.18 0.96
CA GLN A 53 20.20 9.89 0.94
C GLN A 53 19.98 8.52 1.59
N SER A 54 19.20 8.49 2.68
CA SER A 54 18.85 7.24 3.35
C SER A 54 17.82 6.48 2.50
N ILE A 55 18.30 5.59 1.63
CA ILE A 55 17.42 4.71 0.86
C ILE A 55 16.90 3.62 1.78
N SER A 56 15.61 3.70 2.11
CA SER A 56 14.94 2.74 2.99
C SER A 56 14.59 1.45 2.25
N ALA A 57 14.79 0.32 2.93
CA ALA A 57 14.31 -1.00 2.50
C ALA A 57 12.80 -1.18 2.67
N PHE A 58 12.15 -0.28 3.41
CA PHE A 58 10.72 -0.28 3.70
C PHE A 58 10.04 0.94 3.07
N LEU A 59 8.77 0.78 2.69
CA LEU A 59 7.86 1.89 2.45
C LEU A 59 7.46 2.45 3.82
N GLN A 60 7.81 3.70 4.12
CA GLN A 60 7.59 4.28 5.45
C GLN A 60 6.55 5.39 5.36
N LEU A 61 5.43 5.22 6.06
CA LEU A 61 4.40 6.25 6.15
C LEU A 61 4.40 6.86 7.55
N PHE A 62 4.63 8.17 7.60
CA PHE A 62 4.55 8.97 8.82
C PHE A 62 3.27 9.78 8.78
N VAL A 63 2.31 9.44 9.65
CA VAL A 63 0.95 9.99 9.59
C VAL A 63 0.49 10.50 10.95
N ASP A 64 -0.20 11.63 10.98
CA ASP A 64 -0.96 12.10 12.16
C ASP A 64 -2.35 11.47 12.15
N ARG A 65 -2.81 10.97 13.30
CA ARG A 65 -4.16 10.43 13.48
C ARG A 65 -5.25 11.45 13.18
N ASN A 66 -4.98 12.72 13.43
CA ASN A 66 -5.95 13.81 13.22
C ASN A 66 -6.03 14.24 11.76
N ASN A 67 -5.10 13.80 10.91
CA ASN A 67 -5.02 14.19 9.50
C ASN A 67 -4.70 12.97 8.61
N LEU A 68 -5.25 11.82 8.96
CA LEU A 68 -4.81 10.51 8.47
C LEU A 68 -4.86 10.40 6.93
N VAL A 69 -6.00 10.74 6.33
CA VAL A 69 -6.18 10.66 4.87
C VAL A 69 -5.20 11.58 4.12
N GLN A 70 -5.14 12.85 4.51
CA GLN A 70 -4.30 13.85 3.83
C GLN A 70 -2.80 13.54 4.00
N ASP A 71 -2.40 13.10 5.19
CA ASP A 71 -1.04 12.67 5.45
C ASP A 71 -0.70 11.43 4.61
N THR A 72 -1.60 10.46 4.52
CA THR A 72 -1.37 9.25 3.72
C THR A 72 -1.17 9.59 2.25
N ILE A 73 -2.02 10.45 1.67
CA ILE A 73 -1.85 10.93 0.28
C ILE A 73 -0.50 11.61 0.11
N ARG A 74 -0.16 12.54 1.01
CA ARG A 74 1.11 13.26 0.96
C ARG A 74 2.31 12.31 1.07
N GLU A 75 2.25 11.28 1.91
CA GLU A 75 3.35 10.32 2.04
C GLU A 75 3.45 9.43 0.81
N LEU A 76 2.35 8.88 0.31
CA LEU A 76 2.34 7.99 -0.86
C LEU A 76 2.83 8.67 -2.14
N THR A 77 2.49 9.95 -2.34
CA THR A 77 2.92 10.74 -3.52
C THR A 77 4.43 10.96 -3.61
N LYS A 78 5.19 10.70 -2.54
CA LYS A 78 6.66 10.76 -2.54
C LYS A 78 7.31 9.55 -3.21
N TYR A 79 6.57 8.45 -3.34
CA TYR A 79 7.09 7.17 -3.80
C TYR A 79 6.70 6.91 -5.26
N ASN A 80 7.60 6.26 -5.99
CA ASN A 80 7.26 5.70 -7.30
C ASN A 80 6.67 4.28 -7.15
N THR A 81 6.05 3.77 -8.21
CA THR A 81 5.38 2.46 -8.22
C THR A 81 6.27 1.28 -7.80
N SER A 82 7.59 1.36 -8.01
CA SER A 82 8.50 0.30 -7.58
C SER A 82 8.76 0.30 -6.07
N GLU A 83 8.70 1.47 -5.43
CA GLU A 83 8.88 1.61 -3.99
C GLU A 83 7.63 1.23 -3.20
N LEU A 84 6.44 1.37 -3.80
CA LEU A 84 5.18 0.91 -3.19
C LEU A 84 5.14 -0.61 -2.95
N LYS A 85 6.01 -1.37 -3.62
CA LYS A 85 6.14 -2.83 -3.44
C LYS A 85 7.04 -3.23 -2.26
N LYS A 86 7.71 -2.28 -1.62
CA LYS A 86 8.52 -2.54 -0.42
C LYS A 86 7.58 -2.91 0.75
N PRO A 87 8.06 -3.65 1.77
CA PRO A 87 7.25 -3.90 2.96
C PRO A 87 6.87 -2.56 3.62
N LEU A 88 5.58 -2.40 3.95
CA LEU A 88 5.04 -1.21 4.59
C LEU A 88 5.41 -1.16 6.07
N LYS A 89 5.79 0.02 6.55
CA LYS A 89 5.94 0.36 7.95
C LYS A 89 5.20 1.67 8.21
N VAL A 90 4.27 1.65 9.16
CA VAL A 90 3.50 2.84 9.53
C VAL A 90 3.98 3.37 10.86
N THR A 91 4.08 4.69 10.99
CA THR A 91 4.43 5.37 12.24
C THR A 91 3.47 6.52 12.47
N PHE A 92 2.70 6.44 13.55
CA PHE A 92 1.89 7.56 14.02
C PHE A 92 2.80 8.60 14.67
N LEU A 93 2.71 9.84 14.21
CA LEU A 93 3.54 10.93 14.71
C LEU A 93 3.27 11.18 16.20
N GLY A 94 4.34 11.21 17.01
CA GLY A 94 4.25 11.41 18.46
C GLY A 94 3.97 10.14 19.28
N GLU A 95 3.95 8.95 18.66
CA GLU A 95 3.71 7.68 19.36
C GLU A 95 4.95 6.79 19.36
N GLU A 96 5.30 6.21 20.52
CA GLU A 96 6.41 5.25 20.69
C GLU A 96 6.03 3.84 20.21
N ALA A 97 5.39 3.71 19.05
CA ALA A 97 4.99 2.41 18.55
C ALA A 97 6.12 1.78 17.71
N VAL A 98 6.70 0.68 18.20
CA VAL A 98 7.56 -0.21 17.40
C VAL A 98 6.65 -1.15 16.59
N ASP A 99 6.59 -0.94 15.28
CA ASP A 99 5.71 -1.67 14.37
C ASP A 99 6.02 -3.19 14.36
N ALA A 100 5.21 -3.97 15.08
CA ALA A 100 5.16 -5.43 15.01
C ALA A 100 3.86 -5.91 14.30
N GLY A 101 3.36 -5.11 13.35
CA GLY A 101 2.16 -5.41 12.54
C GLY A 101 0.84 -4.92 13.14
N GLY A 102 0.79 -4.63 14.45
CA GLY A 102 -0.39 -4.04 15.10
C GLY A 102 -0.71 -2.63 14.59
N VAL A 103 0.32 -1.80 14.40
CA VAL A 103 0.19 -0.41 13.93
C VAL A 103 -0.32 -0.37 12.51
N THR A 104 0.25 -1.20 11.63
CA THR A 104 -0.21 -1.29 10.22
C THR A 104 -1.68 -1.72 10.13
N LYS A 105 -2.11 -2.69 10.95
CA LYS A 105 -3.52 -3.10 10.99
C LYS A 105 -4.43 -1.95 11.47
N GLU A 106 -4.03 -1.27 12.53
CA GLU A 106 -4.77 -0.12 13.06
C GLU A 106 -4.90 1.00 12.01
N PHE A 107 -3.79 1.33 11.34
CA PHE A 107 -3.74 2.29 10.26
C PHE A 107 -4.79 2.01 9.18
N PHE A 108 -4.83 0.80 8.62
CA PHE A 108 -5.83 0.45 7.60
C PHE A 108 -7.27 0.50 8.14
N MET A 109 -7.50 0.09 9.40
CA MET A 109 -8.84 0.18 10.00
C MET A 109 -9.31 1.63 10.13
N LEU A 110 -8.42 2.54 10.56
CA LEU A 110 -8.76 3.96 10.69
C LEU A 110 -8.93 4.63 9.33
N LEU A 111 -8.00 4.37 8.40
CA LEU A 111 -8.03 4.94 7.06
C LEU A 111 -9.31 4.53 6.31
N LEU A 112 -9.62 3.23 6.33
CA LEU A 112 -10.82 2.72 5.68
C LEU A 112 -12.09 3.24 6.32
N ARG A 113 -12.12 3.36 7.66
CA ARG A 113 -13.26 3.97 8.36
C ARG A 113 -13.47 5.42 7.95
N GLU A 114 -12.39 6.17 7.78
CA GLU A 114 -12.47 7.57 7.37
C GLU A 114 -12.96 7.68 5.92
N ILE A 115 -12.35 6.97 4.97
CA ILE A 115 -12.72 7.07 3.55
C ILE A 115 -14.13 6.54 3.25
N LEU A 116 -14.59 5.53 4.00
CA LEU A 116 -15.96 5.00 3.86
C LEU A 116 -17.00 5.81 4.64
N ASP A 117 -16.59 6.87 5.35
CA ASP A 117 -17.52 7.75 6.04
C ASP A 117 -18.39 8.49 5.01
N PRO A 118 -19.73 8.46 5.14
CA PRO A 118 -20.63 9.19 4.25
C PRO A 118 -20.32 10.68 4.11
N LYS A 119 -19.59 11.29 5.07
CA LYS A 119 -19.16 12.70 4.99
C LYS A 119 -18.31 13.00 3.76
N TYR A 120 -17.55 12.04 3.24
CA TYR A 120 -16.77 12.19 2.01
C TYR A 120 -17.59 11.92 0.75
N GLY A 121 -18.78 11.31 0.87
CA GLY A 121 -19.64 11.04 -0.28
C GLY A 121 -19.02 10.13 -1.35
N MET A 122 -17.90 9.45 -1.08
CA MET A 122 -17.19 8.61 -2.06
C MET A 122 -17.90 7.28 -2.33
N PHE A 123 -18.58 6.74 -1.31
CA PHE A 123 -19.26 5.45 -1.36
C PHE A 123 -20.68 5.56 -0.83
N ARG A 124 -21.59 4.80 -1.44
CA ARG A 124 -22.98 4.63 -0.99
C ARG A 124 -23.17 3.23 -0.43
N TYR A 125 -23.76 3.15 0.76
CA TYR A 125 -24.15 1.88 1.36
C TYR A 125 -25.53 1.42 0.84
N HIS A 126 -25.63 0.16 0.46
CA HIS A 126 -26.86 -0.49 0.02
C HIS A 126 -27.30 -1.49 1.10
N GLU A 127 -28.37 -1.16 1.84
CA GLU A 127 -28.83 -1.98 2.98
C GLU A 127 -29.28 -3.38 2.57
N GLU A 128 -29.92 -3.52 1.40
CA GLU A 128 -30.47 -4.80 0.91
C GLU A 128 -29.38 -5.86 0.71
N THR A 129 -28.27 -5.45 0.11
CA THR A 129 -27.12 -6.33 -0.21
C THR A 129 -26.04 -6.29 0.86
N ARG A 130 -26.10 -5.31 1.78
CA ARG A 130 -25.06 -4.99 2.76
C ARG A 130 -23.70 -4.70 2.12
N THR A 131 -23.72 -4.07 0.95
CA THR A 131 -22.51 -3.71 0.19
C THR A 131 -22.37 -2.21 0.03
N MET A 132 -21.15 -1.74 -0.25
CA MET A 132 -20.88 -0.37 -0.67
C MET A 132 -20.58 -0.32 -2.17
N TRP A 133 -21.02 0.75 -2.83
CA TRP A 133 -20.71 1.04 -4.22
C TRP A 133 -20.18 2.46 -4.36
N PHE A 134 -19.43 2.75 -5.42
CA PHE A 134 -18.97 4.11 -5.73
C PHE A 134 -20.16 5.05 -5.88
N SER A 135 -20.07 6.22 -5.27
CA SER A 135 -21.08 7.27 -5.44
C SER A 135 -20.93 7.94 -6.80
N GLU A 136 -22.05 8.19 -7.48
CA GLU A 136 -22.08 8.95 -8.73
C GLU A 136 -21.89 10.46 -8.51
N ASP A 137 -22.23 10.94 -7.30
CA ASP A 137 -22.24 12.36 -6.92
C ASP A 137 -21.13 12.69 -5.90
N SER A 138 -19.94 12.11 -6.07
CA SER A 138 -18.82 12.42 -5.17
C SER A 138 -18.33 13.84 -5.36
N PHE A 139 -18.12 14.54 -4.25
CA PHE A 139 -17.54 15.89 -4.23
C PHE A 139 -16.02 15.86 -4.01
N GLU A 140 -15.44 14.68 -3.88
CA GLU A 140 -14.01 14.47 -3.63
C GLU A 140 -13.23 14.30 -4.93
N ASP A 141 -11.96 14.71 -4.89
CA ASP A 141 -11.05 14.65 -6.03
C ASP A 141 -10.63 13.21 -6.37
N GLU A 142 -10.19 12.99 -7.62
CA GLU A 142 -9.68 11.69 -8.12
C GLU A 142 -8.58 11.08 -7.23
N ILE A 143 -7.79 11.92 -6.56
CA ILE A 143 -6.69 11.49 -5.68
C ILE A 143 -7.18 10.66 -4.49
N MET A 144 -8.42 10.89 -4.02
CA MET A 144 -9.01 10.12 -2.93
C MET A 144 -9.34 8.69 -3.40
N TYR A 145 -9.73 8.52 -4.66
CA TYR A 145 -9.94 7.19 -5.25
C TYR A 145 -8.62 6.47 -5.53
N TYR A 146 -7.57 7.21 -5.91
CA TYR A 146 -6.23 6.66 -6.03
C TYR A 146 -5.72 6.12 -4.69
N LEU A 147 -5.94 6.87 -3.60
CA LEU A 147 -5.63 6.41 -2.25
C LEU A 147 -6.31 5.08 -1.90
N VAL A 148 -7.59 4.91 -2.24
CA VAL A 148 -8.30 3.64 -2.02
C VAL A 148 -7.75 2.50 -2.88
N GLY A 149 -7.33 2.80 -4.11
CA GLY A 149 -6.80 1.81 -5.04
C GLY A 149 -5.37 1.35 -4.71
N GLU A 150 -4.58 2.20 -4.05
CA GLU A 150 -3.19 1.92 -3.68
C GLU A 150 -3.01 1.47 -2.23
N ALA A 151 -4.03 1.66 -1.37
CA ALA A 151 -4.07 1.15 0.00
C ALA A 151 -4.38 -0.35 0.04
#